data_AF-B8HWH9-F1
#
_entry.id   AF-B8HWH9-F1
#
_cell.length_a   1.000
_cell.length_b   1.000
_cell.length_c   1.000
_cell.angle_alpha   90.00
_cell.angle_beta   90.00
_cell.angle_gamma   90.00
#
_symmetry.space_group_name_H-M   'P 1'
#
loop_
_entity.id
_entity.type
_entity.pdbx_description
1 polymer ?
#
loop_
_entity_poly.entity_id
_entity_poly.type
_entity_poly.pdbx_seq_one_letter_code
_entity_poly.pdbx_strand_id
1 'polypeptide(L)'
;MQLEIHILQSFPPANLNRDENGMPKSTVFGGYPRARISSQCQKRRTREYYHEYCKELGVDLKHFANRSRNWIKQLKEKLTQRGVSEAQAELMASLTISVLSEKPDKKGKLKYKPEDVIKKLVGVWQKALKSPRKKNELEQAITEQTLPQSFVDGLLKVVPKELMPKSEDGFLEWRTKLQSEFAEMPERVDDQVSLWSVLSIQALQKSQEDLANEDEADDEKVDTSNTMFFVGDVEIENLAGFLLNNLQVVQQDISASVPSFSKAVVDKIIDTIKHKDEKGNVIFPKPGDIALFGRMMANLPNAKVDASVQVAHAISVNKLQQEFDFFTAVEDLAEPDSLGSGHMGETGYNSSTYYRFTTLDTEQLKQNLGNEDNAATIAHAFAEAFVRAIPTGHQNGFAAHSLPAAVMAVVRKGQPVSLVDAFENPVAPKAGKSLLENAVSKLDEHWAELSKMYGEKTVVFKGIVARAQLAQQLEYLAAVEKPSVEELLKDAIDAAFPGGN
;
A
#
# COMPACT_ATOMS: atom_id res chain seq x y z
N MET A 1 -12.99 -23.87 4.56
CA MET A 1 -14.33 -23.32 4.90
C MET A 1 -14.45 -21.91 4.32
N GLN A 2 -15.66 -21.41 4.10
CA GLN A 2 -15.92 -20.02 3.72
C GLN A 2 -16.69 -19.31 4.83
N LEU A 3 -16.17 -18.19 5.30
CA LEU A 3 -16.87 -17.24 6.18
C LEU A 3 -17.49 -16.14 5.32
N GLU A 4 -18.79 -15.97 5.41
CA GLU A 4 -19.58 -14.97 4.68
C GLU A 4 -20.07 -13.91 5.66
N ILE A 5 -19.98 -12.64 5.29
CA ILE A 5 -20.54 -11.53 6.07
C ILE A 5 -21.42 -10.69 5.15
N HIS A 6 -22.70 -10.61 5.53
CA HIS A 6 -23.74 -9.84 4.86
C HIS A 6 -24.16 -8.68 5.74
N ILE A 7 -24.18 -7.47 5.20
CA ILE A 7 -24.47 -6.26 5.97
C ILE A 7 -25.52 -5.43 5.27
N LEU A 8 -26.51 -4.97 6.03
CA LEU A 8 -27.39 -3.86 5.66
C LEU A 8 -27.01 -2.62 6.46
N GLN A 9 -26.63 -1.56 5.76
CA GLN A 9 -26.15 -0.32 6.38
C GLN A 9 -26.71 0.90 5.64
N SER A 10 -27.45 1.73 6.37
CA SER A 10 -27.92 3.02 5.86
C SER A 10 -26.91 4.10 6.16
N PHE A 11 -26.68 4.97 5.18
CA PHE A 11 -25.95 6.22 5.39
C PHE A 11 -26.88 7.40 5.16
N PRO A 12 -26.72 8.50 5.94
CA PRO A 12 -27.39 9.77 5.68
C PRO A 12 -26.90 10.36 4.34
N PRO A 13 -27.46 11.50 3.88
CA PRO A 13 -26.96 12.23 2.73
C PRO A 13 -25.43 12.36 2.76
N ALA A 14 -24.75 11.80 1.75
CA ALA A 14 -23.29 11.73 1.72
C ALA A 14 -22.72 11.51 0.32
N ASN A 15 -21.44 11.86 0.15
CA ASN A 15 -20.63 11.50 -1.01
C ASN A 15 -19.45 10.59 -0.60
N LEU A 16 -19.79 9.38 -0.15
CA LEU A 16 -18.84 8.41 0.43
C LEU A 16 -17.78 7.91 -0.56
N ASN A 17 -18.13 7.81 -1.84
CA ASN A 17 -17.23 7.33 -2.88
C ASN A 17 -17.58 7.95 -4.25
N ARG A 18 -16.70 8.84 -4.73
CA ARG A 18 -16.89 9.62 -5.97
C ARG A 18 -16.08 9.13 -7.17
N ASP A 19 -16.55 9.47 -8.36
CA ASP A 19 -15.84 9.33 -9.63
C ASP A 19 -14.89 10.52 -9.90
N GLU A 20 -14.33 10.56 -11.10
CA GLU A 20 -13.38 11.58 -11.54
C GLU A 20 -14.01 12.98 -11.65
N ASN A 21 -15.33 13.04 -11.78
CA ASN A 21 -16.09 14.29 -11.87
C ASN A 21 -16.63 14.76 -10.51
N GLY A 22 -16.27 14.06 -9.42
CA GLY A 22 -16.73 14.36 -8.08
C GLY A 22 -18.12 13.80 -7.74
N MET A 23 -18.77 13.07 -8.65
CA MET A 23 -20.12 12.53 -8.44
C MET A 23 -20.09 11.20 -7.68
N PRO A 24 -21.05 10.94 -6.79
CA PRO A 24 -21.18 9.63 -6.15
C PRO A 24 -21.27 8.51 -7.19
N LYS A 25 -20.47 7.45 -7.01
CA LYS A 25 -20.48 6.31 -7.92
C LYS A 25 -21.83 5.62 -7.90
N SER A 26 -22.31 5.27 -9.08
CA SER A 26 -23.54 4.51 -9.29
C SER A 26 -23.30 3.26 -10.14
N THR A 27 -24.32 2.41 -10.24
CA THR A 27 -24.38 1.24 -11.12
C THR A 27 -25.84 0.90 -11.45
N VAL A 28 -26.08 -0.07 -12.33
CA VAL A 28 -27.42 -0.58 -12.63
C VAL A 28 -27.53 -2.01 -12.10
N PHE A 29 -28.59 -2.30 -11.35
CA PHE A 29 -28.90 -3.64 -10.85
C PHE A 29 -30.41 -3.88 -10.88
N GLY A 30 -30.83 -5.03 -11.44
CA GLY A 30 -32.24 -5.33 -11.70
C GLY A 30 -32.92 -4.34 -12.65
N GLY A 31 -32.16 -3.66 -13.52
CA GLY A 31 -32.68 -2.61 -14.40
C GLY A 31 -32.86 -1.23 -13.76
N TYR A 32 -32.47 -1.04 -12.48
CA TYR A 32 -32.60 0.22 -11.77
C TYR A 32 -31.24 0.83 -11.39
N PRO A 33 -31.10 2.17 -11.40
CA PRO A 33 -29.88 2.82 -10.91
C PRO A 33 -29.74 2.64 -9.40
N ARG A 34 -28.53 2.29 -8.95
CA ARG A 34 -28.14 2.04 -7.56
C ARG A 34 -26.93 2.88 -7.18
N ALA A 35 -26.88 3.36 -5.94
CA ALA A 35 -25.67 3.92 -5.38
C ALA A 35 -24.64 2.79 -5.23
N ARG A 36 -23.35 3.08 -5.43
CA ARG A 36 -22.29 2.08 -5.35
C ARG A 36 -21.10 2.59 -4.53
N ILE A 37 -20.70 1.82 -3.53
CA ILE A 37 -19.39 1.99 -2.88
C ILE A 37 -18.46 0.93 -3.44
N SER A 38 -17.34 1.38 -3.99
CA SER A 38 -16.42 0.49 -4.69
C SER A 38 -15.75 -0.50 -3.74
N SER A 39 -15.48 -1.73 -4.21
CA SER A 39 -14.83 -2.77 -3.40
C SER A 39 -13.44 -2.32 -2.94
N GLN A 40 -12.70 -1.56 -3.75
CA GLN A 40 -11.42 -0.98 -3.37
C GLN A 40 -11.53 0.05 -2.23
N CYS A 41 -12.61 0.84 -2.19
CA CYS A 41 -12.87 1.79 -1.11
C CYS A 41 -13.14 1.04 0.19
N GLN A 42 -13.97 0.00 0.14
CA GLN A 42 -14.25 -0.87 1.29
C GLN A 42 -13.00 -1.61 1.77
N LYS A 43 -12.22 -2.24 0.87
CA LYS A 43 -10.98 -2.93 1.21
C LYS A 43 -9.97 -2.00 1.88
N ARG A 44 -9.78 -0.80 1.33
CA ARG A 44 -8.86 0.19 1.94
C ARG A 44 -9.28 0.52 3.36
N ARG A 45 -10.56 0.85 3.57
CA ARG A 45 -11.03 1.25 4.88
C ARG A 45 -11.01 0.09 5.88
N THR A 46 -11.37 -1.10 5.43
CA THR A 46 -11.27 -2.34 6.22
C THR A 46 -9.83 -2.57 6.66
N ARG A 47 -8.85 -2.37 5.78
CA ARG A 47 -7.44 -2.51 6.12
C ARG A 47 -6.97 -1.52 7.20
N GLU A 48 -7.44 -0.27 7.13
CA GLU A 48 -7.10 0.75 8.12
C GLU A 48 -7.64 0.38 9.53
N TYR A 49 -8.88 -0.11 9.62
CA TYR A 49 -9.45 -0.61 10.89
C TYR A 49 -8.86 -1.95 11.33
N TYR A 50 -8.51 -2.83 10.39
CA TYR A 50 -7.89 -4.12 10.70
C TYR A 50 -6.62 -3.93 11.53
N HIS A 51 -5.84 -2.89 11.25
CA HIS A 51 -4.66 -2.55 12.05
C HIS A 51 -4.98 -2.14 13.49
N GLU A 52 -6.12 -1.52 13.72
CA GLU A 52 -6.62 -1.15 15.05
C GLU A 52 -7.06 -2.40 15.81
N TYR A 53 -7.93 -3.22 15.21
CA TYR A 53 -8.45 -4.44 15.86
C TYR A 53 -7.39 -5.51 16.10
N CYS A 54 -6.41 -5.65 15.21
CA CYS A 54 -5.28 -6.53 15.47
C CYS A 54 -4.50 -6.11 16.73
N LYS A 55 -4.35 -4.81 16.99
CA LYS A 55 -3.69 -4.33 18.23
C LYS A 55 -4.51 -4.66 19.46
N GLU A 56 -5.82 -4.44 19.40
CA GLU A 56 -6.74 -4.77 20.51
C GLU A 56 -6.73 -6.27 20.84
N LEU A 57 -6.64 -7.13 19.81
CA LEU A 57 -6.59 -8.58 19.95
C LEU A 57 -5.17 -9.13 20.22
N GLY A 58 -4.17 -8.27 20.45
CA GLY A 58 -2.81 -8.68 20.78
C GLY A 58 -2.02 -9.31 19.64
N VAL A 59 -2.43 -9.12 18.38
CA VAL A 59 -1.68 -9.58 17.21
C VAL A 59 -0.46 -8.69 17.00
N ASP A 60 0.74 -9.29 16.90
CA ASP A 60 2.00 -8.56 16.72
C ASP A 60 1.94 -7.65 15.47
N LEU A 61 2.33 -6.38 15.64
CA LEU A 61 2.42 -5.32 14.62
C LEU A 61 3.24 -5.73 13.39
N LYS A 62 4.14 -6.69 13.57
CA LYS A 62 4.91 -7.37 12.52
C LYS A 62 4.03 -7.96 11.41
N HIS A 63 2.75 -8.21 11.65
CA HIS A 63 1.82 -8.74 10.65
C HIS A 63 1.20 -7.69 9.72
N PHE A 64 1.56 -6.40 9.83
CA PHE A 64 1.00 -5.36 8.96
C PHE A 64 1.81 -5.10 7.69
N ALA A 65 1.11 -4.89 6.58
CA ALA A 65 1.67 -4.48 5.31
C ALA A 65 1.21 -3.10 4.87
N ASN A 66 2.18 -2.31 4.42
CA ASN A 66 1.96 -0.99 3.88
C ASN A 66 2.08 -1.02 2.36
N ARG A 67 1.11 -0.39 1.70
CA ARG A 67 1.19 -0.16 0.27
C ARG A 67 1.89 1.18 0.05
N SER A 68 3.15 1.16 -0.35
CA SER A 68 3.98 2.35 -0.42
C SER A 68 4.96 2.31 -1.58
N ARG A 69 5.26 3.48 -2.13
CA ARG A 69 6.42 3.71 -3.01
C ARG A 69 7.66 4.14 -2.22
N ASN A 70 7.51 4.38 -0.92
CA ASN A 70 8.53 4.93 -0.02
C ASN A 70 9.08 3.88 0.97
N TRP A 71 9.13 2.61 0.55
CA TRP A 71 9.74 1.57 1.37
C TRP A 71 11.28 1.64 1.37
N ILE A 72 11.88 2.39 0.43
CA ILE A 72 13.31 2.78 0.48
C ILE A 72 13.63 3.38 1.84
N LYS A 73 12.84 4.39 2.25
CA LYS A 73 13.03 5.09 3.51
C LYS A 73 12.97 4.13 4.69
N GLN A 74 11.97 3.23 4.73
CA GLN A 74 11.83 2.27 5.82
C GLN A 74 12.99 1.25 5.87
N LEU A 75 13.42 0.72 4.72
CA LEU A 75 14.54 -0.21 4.68
C LEU A 75 15.85 0.49 5.06
N LYS A 76 16.07 1.72 4.58
CA LYS A 76 17.20 2.57 4.95
C LYS A 76 17.23 2.81 6.45
N GLU A 77 16.12 3.25 7.06
CA GLU A 77 16.00 3.49 8.50
C GLU A 77 16.35 2.25 9.32
N LYS A 78 15.88 1.06 8.91
CA LYS A 78 16.21 -0.19 9.60
C LYS A 78 17.69 -0.59 9.44
N LEU A 79 18.31 -0.28 8.30
CA LEU A 79 19.74 -0.53 8.08
C LEU A 79 20.61 0.45 8.89
N THR A 80 20.26 1.73 8.93
CA THR A 80 21.02 2.76 9.68
C THR A 80 20.93 2.55 11.19
N GLN A 81 19.75 2.20 11.71
CA GLN A 81 19.57 1.82 13.12
C GLN A 81 20.44 0.63 13.54
N ARG A 82 20.88 -0.20 12.59
CA ARG A 82 21.74 -1.36 12.80
C ARG A 82 23.21 -1.09 12.47
N GLY A 83 23.61 0.17 12.36
CA GLY A 83 25.01 0.60 12.24
C GLY A 83 25.54 0.67 10.81
N VAL A 84 24.69 0.57 9.78
CA VAL A 84 25.10 0.82 8.39
C VAL A 84 25.14 2.32 8.15
N SER A 85 26.16 2.78 7.45
CA SER A 85 26.31 4.19 7.09
C SER A 85 25.13 4.65 6.21
N GLU A 86 24.66 5.88 6.37
CA GLU A 86 23.47 6.37 5.66
C GLU A 86 23.58 6.21 4.13
N ALA A 87 24.76 6.51 3.57
CA ALA A 87 25.05 6.35 2.16
C ALA A 87 24.99 4.89 1.71
N GLN A 88 25.55 3.97 2.51
CA GLN A 88 25.50 2.54 2.23
C GLN A 88 24.06 2.00 2.33
N ALA A 89 23.30 2.45 3.32
CA ALA A 89 21.91 2.04 3.51
C ALA A 89 21.00 2.50 2.36
N GLU A 90 21.18 3.75 1.88
CA GLU A 90 20.48 4.28 0.71
C GLU A 90 20.77 3.46 -0.57
N LEU A 91 22.05 3.12 -0.77
CA LEU A 91 22.48 2.31 -1.92
C LEU A 91 21.94 0.89 -1.85
N MET A 92 22.04 0.23 -0.69
CA MET A 92 21.47 -1.11 -0.47
C MET A 92 19.95 -1.12 -0.70
N ALA A 93 19.23 -0.12 -0.18
CA ALA A 93 17.78 -0.02 -0.35
C ALA A 93 17.40 0.24 -1.82
N SER A 94 18.12 1.12 -2.51
CA SER A 94 17.91 1.39 -3.94
C SER A 94 18.19 0.17 -4.82
N LEU A 95 19.27 -0.58 -4.56
CA LEU A 95 19.56 -1.82 -5.29
C LEU A 95 18.48 -2.88 -5.04
N THR A 96 17.99 -2.99 -3.80
CA THR A 96 16.89 -3.90 -3.44
C THR A 96 15.63 -3.55 -4.22
N ILE A 97 15.32 -2.25 -4.41
CA ILE A 97 14.18 -1.82 -5.24
C ILE A 97 14.32 -2.31 -6.67
N SER A 98 15.49 -2.15 -7.27
CA SER A 98 15.70 -2.57 -8.65
C SER A 98 15.52 -4.07 -8.81
N VAL A 99 15.97 -4.87 -7.83
CA VAL A 99 15.67 -6.32 -7.80
C VAL A 99 14.17 -6.61 -7.89
N LEU A 100 13.34 -5.86 -7.17
CA LEU A 100 11.89 -6.08 -7.13
C LEU A 100 11.15 -5.41 -8.31
N SER A 101 11.72 -4.35 -8.88
CA SER A 101 11.09 -3.50 -9.90
C SER A 101 11.47 -3.90 -11.32
N GLU A 102 12.56 -4.62 -11.54
CA GLU A 102 13.06 -4.95 -12.88
C GLU A 102 13.10 -6.47 -13.09
N LYS A 103 12.98 -6.91 -14.36
CA LYS A 103 13.19 -8.32 -14.68
C LYS A 103 14.71 -8.60 -14.71
N PRO A 104 15.22 -9.55 -13.92
CA PRO A 104 16.61 -9.98 -14.03
C PRO A 104 16.87 -10.58 -15.41
N ASP A 105 18.07 -10.39 -15.96
CA ASP A 105 18.48 -11.01 -17.21
C ASP A 105 18.71 -12.53 -17.06
N LYS A 106 18.97 -13.24 -18.17
CA LYS A 106 19.18 -14.71 -18.19
C LYS A 106 20.37 -15.18 -17.33
N LYS A 107 21.24 -14.29 -16.86
CA LYS A 107 22.39 -14.59 -15.98
C LYS A 107 22.13 -14.15 -14.53
N GLY A 108 20.94 -13.64 -14.21
CA GLY A 108 20.59 -13.10 -12.88
C GLY A 108 21.17 -11.72 -12.62
N LYS A 109 21.71 -11.03 -13.64
CA LYS A 109 22.15 -9.64 -13.51
C LYS A 109 20.95 -8.72 -13.75
N LEU A 110 20.69 -7.84 -12.80
CA LEU A 110 19.77 -6.72 -12.99
C LEU A 110 20.50 -5.63 -13.76
N LYS A 111 19.88 -5.10 -14.82
CA LYS A 111 20.37 -3.92 -15.53
C LYS A 111 20.07 -2.68 -14.69
N TYR A 112 20.69 -2.55 -13.52
CA TYR A 112 20.80 -1.23 -12.90
C TYR A 112 21.65 -0.38 -13.85
N LYS A 113 21.03 0.55 -14.59
CA LYS A 113 21.79 1.39 -15.51
C LYS A 113 22.67 2.31 -14.66
N PRO A 114 24.00 2.34 -14.87
CA PRO A 114 24.88 3.27 -14.19
C PRO A 114 24.38 4.72 -14.31
N GLU A 115 23.73 5.05 -15.43
CA GLU A 115 23.06 6.33 -15.70
C GLU A 115 22.03 6.72 -14.63
N ASP A 116 21.31 5.77 -14.03
CA ASP A 116 20.28 6.03 -13.02
C ASP A 116 20.91 6.23 -11.63
N VAL A 117 22.05 5.57 -11.33
CA VAL A 117 22.88 5.86 -10.14
C VAL A 117 23.45 7.27 -10.28
N ILE A 118 24.02 7.58 -11.45
CA ILE A 118 24.64 8.88 -11.75
C ILE A 118 23.59 9.99 -11.69
N LYS A 119 22.40 9.82 -12.30
CA LYS A 119 21.31 10.82 -12.20
C LYS A 119 20.84 11.03 -10.76
N LYS A 120 20.74 9.97 -9.95
CA LYS A 120 20.38 10.08 -8.52
C LYS A 120 21.46 10.80 -7.71
N LEU A 121 22.73 10.43 -7.90
CA LEU A 121 23.88 11.05 -7.23
C LEU A 121 24.04 12.52 -7.63
N VAL A 122 23.88 12.82 -8.93
CA VAL A 122 23.83 14.19 -9.46
C VAL A 122 22.64 14.95 -8.88
N GLY A 123 21.48 14.31 -8.70
CA GLY A 123 20.32 14.91 -8.04
C GLY A 123 20.56 15.22 -6.57
N VAL A 124 21.25 14.34 -5.83
CA VAL A 124 21.68 14.58 -4.44
C VAL A 124 22.69 15.74 -4.37
N TRP A 125 23.67 15.77 -5.28
CA TRP A 125 24.63 16.88 -5.42
C TRP A 125 23.97 18.20 -5.81
N GLN A 126 23.02 18.20 -6.75
CA GLN A 126 22.23 19.36 -7.16
C GLN A 126 21.33 19.88 -6.04
N LYS A 127 20.82 18.99 -5.18
CA LYS A 127 20.08 19.37 -3.97
C LYS A 127 21.00 20.00 -2.92
N ALA A 128 22.20 19.46 -2.71
CA ALA A 128 23.22 20.07 -1.84
C ALA A 128 23.67 21.47 -2.32
N LEU A 129 23.60 21.73 -3.64
CA LEU A 129 23.85 23.02 -4.27
C LEU A 129 22.71 24.06 -4.13
N LYS A 130 21.56 23.70 -3.53
CA LYS A 130 20.45 24.65 -3.30
C LYS A 130 20.71 25.64 -2.16
N SER A 131 21.78 25.46 -1.40
CA SER A 131 22.27 26.48 -0.47
C SER A 131 22.79 27.69 -1.27
N PRO A 132 22.20 28.90 -1.11
CA PRO A 132 22.59 30.09 -1.87
C PRO A 132 24.07 30.47 -1.71
N ARG A 133 24.65 30.09 -0.56
CA ARG A 133 26.03 30.37 -0.21
C ARG A 133 27.02 29.50 -1.00
N LYS A 134 26.74 28.20 -1.12
CA LYS A 134 27.58 27.24 -1.86
C LYS A 134 27.46 27.38 -3.38
N LYS A 135 26.30 27.84 -3.86
CA LYS A 135 26.08 28.16 -5.29
C LYS A 135 26.98 29.31 -5.76
N ASN A 136 27.07 30.39 -4.98
CA ASN A 136 27.92 31.54 -5.32
C ASN A 136 29.41 31.18 -5.30
N GLU A 137 29.87 30.36 -4.34
CA GLU A 137 31.28 29.92 -4.29
C GLU A 137 31.67 29.04 -5.50
N LEU A 138 30.76 28.19 -5.98
CA LEU A 138 30.99 27.35 -7.17
C LEU A 138 30.90 28.14 -8.48
N GLU A 139 29.93 29.05 -8.61
CA GLU A 139 29.79 29.90 -9.80
C GLU A 139 30.98 30.85 -9.96
N GLN A 140 31.55 31.32 -8.85
CA GLN A 140 32.76 32.13 -8.85
C GLN A 140 34.00 31.32 -9.27
N ALA A 141 34.15 30.08 -8.77
CA ALA A 141 35.25 29.18 -9.15
C ALA A 141 35.19 28.70 -10.62
N ILE A 142 34.00 28.52 -11.18
CA ILE A 142 33.80 28.16 -12.60
C ILE A 142 34.14 29.34 -13.51
N THR A 143 33.82 30.56 -13.09
CA THR A 143 34.08 31.79 -13.88
C THR A 143 35.57 32.14 -13.91
N GLU A 144 36.32 31.80 -12.85
CA GLU A 144 37.75 32.12 -12.71
C GLU A 144 38.71 31.02 -13.22
N GLN A 145 38.18 29.93 -13.82
CA GLN A 145 38.92 28.77 -14.35
C GLN A 145 39.94 28.11 -13.39
N THR A 146 39.84 28.39 -12.09
CA THR A 146 40.71 27.87 -11.05
C THR A 146 39.87 26.98 -10.14
N LEU A 147 40.16 25.68 -10.17
CA LEU A 147 39.59 24.76 -9.18
C LEU A 147 40.12 25.18 -7.80
N PRO A 148 39.26 25.29 -6.76
CA PRO A 148 39.70 25.71 -5.44
C PRO A 148 40.83 24.82 -4.91
N GLN A 149 41.87 25.42 -4.31
CA GLN A 149 43.05 24.67 -3.84
C GLN A 149 42.66 23.54 -2.86
N SER A 150 41.60 23.73 -2.07
CA SER A 150 41.04 22.70 -1.18
C SER A 150 40.44 21.49 -1.91
N PHE A 151 39.90 21.70 -3.11
CA PHE A 151 39.41 20.63 -4.00
C PHE A 151 40.58 19.87 -4.64
N VAL A 152 41.61 20.60 -5.07
CA VAL A 152 42.85 20.01 -5.62
C VAL A 152 43.59 19.21 -4.55
N ASP A 153 43.73 19.74 -3.34
CA ASP A 153 44.33 19.06 -2.18
C ASP A 153 43.50 17.86 -1.72
N GLY A 154 42.18 17.92 -1.90
CA GLY A 154 41.26 16.82 -1.69
C GLY A 154 41.45 15.69 -2.72
N LEU A 155 41.64 16.04 -4.00
CA LEU A 155 41.91 15.09 -5.09
C LEU A 155 43.31 14.45 -4.97
N LEU A 156 44.32 15.25 -4.59
CA LEU A 156 45.73 14.84 -4.41
C LEU A 156 45.94 13.77 -3.33
N LYS A 157 44.99 13.63 -2.39
CA LYS A 157 45.03 12.60 -1.34
C LYS A 157 44.40 11.26 -1.76
N VAL A 158 43.71 11.21 -2.90
CA VAL A 158 42.82 10.08 -3.29
C VAL A 158 43.28 9.41 -4.59
N VAL A 159 44.03 10.12 -5.44
CA VAL A 159 44.59 9.56 -6.68
C VAL A 159 45.92 8.84 -6.38
N PRO A 160 46.13 7.57 -6.79
CA PRO A 160 47.42 6.88 -6.64
C PRO A 160 48.55 7.65 -7.32
N LYS A 161 49.69 7.83 -6.64
CA LYS A 161 50.83 8.64 -7.13
C LYS A 161 51.38 8.17 -8.48
N GLU A 162 51.11 6.93 -8.89
CA GLU A 162 51.58 6.37 -10.15
C GLU A 162 50.78 6.85 -11.38
N LEU A 163 49.59 7.44 -11.18
CA LEU A 163 48.69 7.90 -12.25
C LEU A 163 48.71 9.42 -12.48
N MET A 164 49.53 10.16 -11.73
CA MET A 164 49.66 11.61 -11.88
C MET A 164 50.73 11.97 -12.94
N PRO A 165 50.45 12.96 -13.82
CA PRO A 165 51.50 13.57 -14.64
C PRO A 165 52.53 14.24 -13.73
N LYS A 166 53.81 13.96 -13.93
CA LYS A 166 54.90 14.43 -13.05
C LYS A 166 55.31 15.90 -13.27
N SER A 167 54.66 16.61 -14.19
CA SER A 167 54.93 18.02 -14.52
C SER A 167 53.65 18.80 -14.78
N GLU A 168 53.70 20.11 -14.57
CA GLU A 168 52.60 21.06 -14.74
C GLU A 168 52.01 21.06 -16.16
N ASP A 169 52.87 20.93 -17.18
CA ASP A 169 52.46 20.79 -18.59
C ASP A 169 51.64 19.49 -18.84
N GLY A 170 51.98 18.40 -18.14
CA GLY A 170 51.26 17.13 -18.24
C GLY A 170 49.86 17.18 -17.64
N PHE A 171 49.62 18.10 -16.68
CA PHE A 171 48.29 18.33 -16.11
C PHE A 171 47.39 19.09 -17.10
N LEU A 172 47.96 20.03 -17.87
CA LEU A 172 47.25 20.78 -18.89
C LEU A 172 46.89 19.88 -20.09
N GLU A 173 47.79 19.00 -20.53
CA GLU A 173 47.50 17.96 -21.54
C GLU A 173 46.41 16.98 -21.06
N TRP A 174 46.47 16.52 -19.81
CA TRP A 174 45.47 15.62 -19.23
C TRP A 174 44.08 16.27 -19.13
N ARG A 175 44.02 17.53 -18.71
CA ARG A 175 42.78 18.33 -18.68
C ARG A 175 42.20 18.55 -20.08
N THR A 176 43.05 18.86 -21.06
CA THR A 176 42.64 19.08 -22.45
C THR A 176 42.12 17.77 -23.08
N LYS A 177 42.74 16.63 -22.75
CA LYS A 177 42.33 15.30 -23.20
C LYS A 177 40.98 14.86 -22.60
N LEU A 178 40.74 15.16 -21.33
CA LEU A 178 39.44 14.94 -20.69
C LEU A 178 38.33 15.80 -21.32
N GLN A 179 38.64 17.04 -21.70
CA GLN A 179 37.70 17.93 -22.37
C GLN A 179 37.41 17.52 -23.82
N SER A 180 38.40 16.98 -24.54
CA SER A 180 38.20 16.45 -25.90
C SER A 180 37.43 15.13 -25.91
N GLU A 181 37.70 14.23 -24.96
CA GLU A 181 36.94 12.98 -24.80
C GLU A 181 35.47 13.26 -24.43
N PHE A 182 35.18 14.36 -23.72
CA PHE A 182 33.83 14.83 -23.44
C PHE A 182 33.08 15.37 -24.68
N ALA A 183 33.81 15.91 -25.66
CA ALA A 183 33.24 16.52 -26.86
C ALA A 183 32.96 15.50 -27.98
N GLU A 184 33.64 14.36 -27.99
CA GLU A 184 33.50 13.32 -29.02
C GLU A 184 32.64 12.11 -28.62
N MET A 185 32.00 12.10 -27.44
CA MET A 185 31.12 10.97 -27.05
C MET A 185 29.92 10.83 -28.02
N PRO A 186 29.82 9.73 -28.78
CA PRO A 186 28.64 9.47 -29.61
C PRO A 186 27.48 8.93 -28.76
N GLU A 187 26.25 9.16 -29.20
CA GLU A 187 24.96 8.72 -28.59
C GLU A 187 24.75 7.19 -28.39
N ARG A 188 25.79 6.36 -28.47
CA ARG A 188 25.67 4.92 -28.23
C ARG A 188 26.64 4.44 -27.16
N VAL A 189 26.09 4.29 -25.97
CA VAL A 189 26.70 3.62 -24.82
C VAL A 189 26.67 2.12 -25.06
N ASP A 190 27.80 1.55 -25.48
CA ASP A 190 28.20 0.19 -25.16
C ASP A 190 29.71 0.22 -24.89
N ASP A 191 30.10 -0.32 -23.74
CA ASP A 191 31.46 -0.49 -23.24
C ASP A 191 32.26 0.78 -22.88
N GLN A 192 32.12 1.22 -21.62
CA GLN A 192 33.19 1.62 -20.68
C GLN A 192 32.60 2.47 -19.55
N VAL A 193 32.53 1.90 -18.35
CA VAL A 193 32.12 2.61 -17.14
C VAL A 193 33.33 3.38 -16.62
N SER A 194 33.31 4.70 -16.83
CA SER A 194 34.40 5.62 -16.56
C SER A 194 34.48 6.02 -15.07
N LEU A 195 35.66 6.51 -14.67
CA LEU A 195 36.10 7.05 -13.37
C LEU A 195 35.05 7.68 -12.44
N TRP A 196 33.95 8.21 -12.98
CA TRP A 196 32.85 8.83 -12.25
C TRP A 196 32.16 7.90 -11.25
N SER A 197 32.11 6.60 -11.52
CA SER A 197 31.48 5.61 -10.64
C SER A 197 32.27 5.37 -9.36
N VAL A 198 33.60 5.46 -9.44
CA VAL A 198 34.50 5.31 -8.29
C VAL A 198 34.56 6.60 -7.48
N LEU A 199 34.60 7.76 -8.15
CA LEU A 199 34.61 9.08 -7.51
C LEU A 199 33.33 9.38 -6.72
N SER A 200 32.18 8.89 -7.19
CA SER A 200 30.90 9.12 -6.51
C SER A 200 30.70 8.27 -5.25
N ILE A 201 31.27 7.05 -5.21
CA ILE A 201 31.21 6.18 -4.03
C ILE A 201 32.14 6.69 -2.91
N GLN A 202 33.30 7.25 -3.24
CA GLN A 202 34.23 7.81 -2.25
C GLN A 202 33.82 9.22 -1.78
N ALA A 203 33.19 10.04 -2.64
CA ALA A 203 32.60 11.32 -2.23
C ALA A 203 31.48 11.13 -1.18
N LEU A 204 30.72 10.03 -1.29
CA LEU A 204 29.71 9.62 -0.31
C LEU A 204 30.32 9.21 1.05
N GLN A 205 31.54 8.68 1.08
CA GLN A 205 32.21 8.30 2.32
C GLN A 205 32.76 9.51 3.08
N LYS A 206 33.19 10.57 2.38
CA LYS A 206 33.77 11.78 2.98
C LYS A 206 32.73 12.78 3.47
N SER A 207 31.55 12.86 2.85
CA SER A 207 30.48 13.75 3.35
C SER A 207 29.93 13.33 4.72
N GLN A 208 30.25 12.12 5.19
CA GLN A 208 29.87 11.64 6.52
C GLN A 208 30.63 12.33 7.67
N GLU A 209 31.80 12.91 7.42
CA GLU A 209 32.52 13.69 8.45
C GLU A 209 31.99 15.12 8.56
N ASP A 210 31.46 15.68 7.46
CA ASP A 210 30.99 17.08 7.42
C ASP A 210 29.51 17.25 7.83
N LEU A 211 28.69 16.19 7.75
CA LEU A 211 27.25 16.22 8.09
C LEU A 211 26.97 16.03 9.59
N ALA A 212 27.99 15.87 10.43
CA ALA A 212 27.83 15.72 11.88
C ALA A 212 27.47 17.03 12.62
N ASN A 213 27.35 18.16 11.91
CA ASN A 213 26.94 19.43 12.48
C ASN A 213 25.95 20.13 11.53
N GLU A 214 24.64 19.95 11.73
CA GLU A 214 23.61 20.98 11.55
C GLU A 214 22.23 20.41 11.90
N ASP A 215 21.55 21.07 12.83
CA ASP A 215 20.21 20.78 13.31
C ASP A 215 19.12 21.29 12.33
N GLU A 216 18.05 20.50 12.28
CA GLU A 216 16.64 20.81 11.99
C GLU A 216 16.15 21.31 10.61
N ALA A 217 15.19 20.51 10.12
CA ALA A 217 13.90 20.87 9.50
C ALA A 217 13.86 21.41 8.05
N ASP A 218 13.68 20.47 7.11
CA ASP A 218 12.69 20.61 6.03
C ASP A 218 12.28 19.21 5.52
N ASP A 219 10.98 18.93 5.43
CA ASP A 219 10.43 17.62 5.07
C ASP A 219 10.87 17.18 3.65
N GLU A 220 11.92 16.36 3.61
CA GLU A 220 12.52 15.80 2.41
C GLU A 220 11.56 14.89 1.63
N LYS A 221 11.22 15.27 0.39
CA LYS A 221 10.66 14.30 -0.59
C LYS A 221 11.77 13.37 -1.07
N VAL A 222 11.92 12.25 -0.34
CA VAL A 222 12.72 11.08 -0.73
C VAL A 222 12.19 10.50 -2.04
N ASP A 223 13.10 10.13 -2.94
CA ASP A 223 12.80 9.59 -4.27
C ASP A 223 12.00 8.27 -4.14
N THR A 224 10.79 8.23 -4.68
CA THR A 224 9.87 7.09 -4.51
C THR A 224 9.86 6.22 -5.77
N SER A 225 9.74 4.90 -5.63
CA SER A 225 9.69 4.00 -6.79
C SER A 225 8.46 4.29 -7.67
N ASN A 226 8.61 4.29 -9.01
CA ASN A 226 7.47 4.43 -9.94
C ASN A 226 6.43 3.30 -9.73
N THR A 227 6.88 2.12 -9.30
CA THR A 227 6.06 0.97 -8.93
C THR A 227 5.70 1.02 -7.46
N MET A 228 4.42 0.79 -7.14
CA MET A 228 3.94 0.73 -5.77
C MET A 228 4.02 -0.70 -5.25
N PHE A 229 4.72 -0.90 -4.14
CA PHE A 229 4.89 -2.21 -3.52
C PHE A 229 3.93 -2.38 -2.34
N PHE A 230 3.54 -3.62 -2.07
CA PHE A 230 2.76 -3.99 -0.89
C PHE A 230 3.61 -4.95 -0.06
N VAL A 231 4.25 -4.41 0.97
CA VAL A 231 5.30 -5.10 1.73
C VAL A 231 5.05 -4.90 3.22
N GLY A 232 5.23 -5.95 4.00
CA GLY A 232 5.11 -5.94 5.45
C GLY A 232 6.36 -5.49 6.17
N ASP A 233 6.19 -4.97 7.39
CA ASP A 233 7.32 -4.60 8.23
C ASP A 233 8.25 -5.80 8.48
N VAL A 234 7.69 -7.00 8.66
CA VAL A 234 8.45 -8.27 8.74
C VAL A 234 9.27 -8.54 7.48
N GLU A 235 8.74 -8.27 6.30
CA GLU A 235 9.51 -8.47 5.07
C GLU A 235 10.68 -7.48 5.01
N ILE A 236 10.47 -6.22 5.41
CA ILE A 236 11.53 -5.20 5.45
C ILE A 236 12.58 -5.55 6.51
N GLU A 237 12.17 -5.99 7.70
CA GLU A 237 13.04 -6.45 8.77
C GLU A 237 13.90 -7.64 8.36
N ASN A 238 13.30 -8.62 7.68
CA ASN A 238 14.01 -9.79 7.18
C ASN A 238 14.95 -9.44 6.02
N LEU A 239 14.56 -8.52 5.14
CA LEU A 239 15.45 -7.99 4.10
C LEU A 239 16.66 -7.27 4.72
N ALA A 240 16.43 -6.40 5.70
CA ALA A 240 17.51 -5.71 6.42
C ALA A 240 18.43 -6.72 7.12
N GLY A 241 17.87 -7.70 7.83
CA GLY A 241 18.63 -8.77 8.48
C GLY A 241 19.43 -9.60 7.49
N PHE A 242 18.84 -9.93 6.33
CA PHE A 242 19.52 -10.66 5.28
C PHE A 242 20.73 -9.89 4.72
N LEU A 243 20.55 -8.61 4.38
CA LEU A 243 21.63 -7.76 3.88
C LEU A 243 22.78 -7.66 4.88
N LEU A 244 22.46 -7.51 6.17
CA LEU A 244 23.45 -7.42 7.25
C LEU A 244 24.18 -8.75 7.49
N ASN A 245 23.47 -9.88 7.45
CA ASN A 245 24.09 -11.19 7.63
C ASN A 245 25.03 -11.56 6.47
N ASN A 246 24.93 -10.86 5.34
CA ASN A 246 25.77 -11.07 4.15
C ASN A 246 26.62 -9.82 3.86
N LEU A 247 26.91 -9.01 4.89
CA LEU A 247 27.58 -7.71 4.76
C LEU A 247 28.87 -7.77 3.94
N GLN A 248 29.68 -8.82 4.07
CA GLN A 248 30.94 -8.95 3.32
C GLN A 248 30.70 -9.02 1.80
N VAL A 249 29.78 -9.87 1.36
CA VAL A 249 29.42 -10.01 -0.06
C VAL A 249 28.71 -8.74 -0.54
N VAL A 250 27.78 -8.22 0.27
CA VAL A 250 27.05 -6.99 -0.05
C VAL A 250 28.00 -5.80 -0.16
N GLN A 251 29.01 -5.66 0.72
CA GLN A 251 30.01 -4.60 0.65
C GLN A 251 30.85 -4.71 -0.62
N GLN A 252 31.23 -5.93 -1.03
CA GLN A 252 31.92 -6.16 -2.29
C GLN A 252 31.05 -5.76 -3.49
N ASP A 253 29.78 -6.14 -3.47
CA ASP A 253 28.78 -5.84 -4.51
C ASP A 253 28.53 -4.33 -4.67
N ILE A 254 28.43 -3.60 -3.54
CA ILE A 254 28.19 -2.14 -3.56
C ILE A 254 29.46 -1.32 -3.80
N SER A 255 30.66 -1.86 -3.51
CA SER A 255 31.94 -1.16 -3.75
C SER A 255 32.48 -1.38 -5.17
N ALA A 256 31.79 -2.17 -6.00
CA ALA A 256 32.18 -2.40 -7.38
C ALA A 256 32.08 -1.12 -8.23
N SER A 257 32.80 -1.08 -9.35
CA SER A 257 32.75 0.04 -10.30
C SER A 257 31.33 0.29 -10.84
N VAL A 258 30.51 -0.76 -10.92
CA VAL A 258 29.05 -0.65 -11.08
C VAL A 258 28.41 -1.40 -9.92
N PRO A 259 27.87 -0.68 -8.91
CA PRO A 259 27.18 -1.31 -7.80
C PRO A 259 26.03 -2.19 -8.30
N SER A 260 26.08 -3.48 -7.97
CA SER A 260 25.01 -4.43 -8.31
C SER A 260 25.09 -5.65 -7.40
N PHE A 261 23.94 -6.17 -6.99
CA PHE A 261 23.92 -7.38 -6.18
C PHE A 261 24.29 -8.61 -7.01
N SER A 262 25.15 -9.45 -6.42
CA SER A 262 25.47 -10.77 -6.92
C SER A 262 24.22 -11.65 -6.99
N LYS A 263 24.23 -12.64 -7.87
CA LYS A 263 23.08 -13.54 -8.08
C LYS A 263 22.58 -14.18 -6.76
N ALA A 264 23.50 -14.58 -5.89
CA ALA A 264 23.14 -15.16 -4.59
C ALA A 264 22.38 -14.19 -3.67
N VAL A 265 22.73 -12.90 -3.70
CA VAL A 265 22.03 -11.85 -2.95
C VAL A 265 20.67 -11.56 -3.57
N VAL A 266 20.60 -11.48 -4.90
CA VAL A 266 19.35 -11.31 -5.66
C VAL A 266 18.36 -12.45 -5.36
N ASP A 267 18.79 -13.70 -5.46
CA ASP A 267 17.94 -14.88 -5.26
C ASP A 267 17.37 -14.89 -3.82
N LYS A 268 18.18 -14.57 -2.81
CA LYS A 268 17.72 -14.49 -1.42
C LYS A 268 16.79 -13.31 -1.12
N ILE A 269 17.00 -12.14 -1.74
CA ILE A 269 16.04 -11.02 -1.66
C ILE A 269 14.68 -11.46 -2.20
N ILE A 270 14.69 -12.13 -3.36
CA ILE A 270 13.49 -12.64 -4.01
C ILE A 270 12.82 -13.70 -3.12
N ASP A 271 13.58 -14.62 -2.53
CA ASP A 271 13.07 -15.69 -1.67
C ASP A 271 12.49 -15.16 -0.35
N THR A 272 13.10 -14.12 0.21
CA THR A 272 12.58 -13.37 1.36
C THR A 272 11.18 -12.82 1.04
N ILE A 273 11.03 -12.16 -0.11
CA ILE A 273 9.72 -11.64 -0.56
C ILE A 273 8.73 -12.76 -0.93
N LYS A 274 9.19 -13.91 -1.42
CA LYS A 274 8.31 -15.08 -1.64
C LYS A 274 7.90 -15.76 -0.34
N HIS A 275 8.60 -15.50 0.77
CA HIS A 275 8.52 -16.25 2.02
C HIS A 275 8.85 -17.74 1.87
N LYS A 276 9.57 -18.12 0.81
CA LYS A 276 9.88 -19.51 0.50
C LYS A 276 11.34 -19.64 0.09
N ASP A 277 12.00 -20.69 0.59
CA ASP A 277 13.35 -21.04 0.15
C ASP A 277 13.34 -21.71 -1.24
N GLU A 278 14.53 -22.00 -1.78
CA GLU A 278 14.72 -22.71 -3.06
C GLU A 278 14.01 -24.08 -3.11
N LYS A 279 13.76 -24.70 -1.95
CA LYS A 279 13.09 -25.99 -1.80
C LYS A 279 11.58 -25.85 -1.61
N GLY A 280 11.06 -24.62 -1.52
CA GLY A 280 9.64 -24.31 -1.34
C GLY A 280 9.18 -24.28 0.12
N ASN A 281 10.09 -24.43 1.09
CA ASN A 281 9.75 -24.38 2.51
C ASN A 281 9.46 -22.94 2.95
N VAL A 282 8.46 -22.77 3.81
CA VAL A 282 8.13 -21.44 4.36
C VAL A 282 9.27 -20.98 5.27
N ILE A 283 9.82 -19.80 4.98
CA ILE A 283 10.93 -19.22 5.76
C ILE A 283 10.37 -18.49 7.00
N PHE A 284 9.33 -17.69 6.81
CA PHE A 284 8.62 -16.96 7.87
C PHE A 284 7.19 -16.63 7.41
N PRO A 285 6.23 -16.45 8.33
CA PRO A 285 4.84 -16.23 7.97
C PRO A 285 4.64 -14.92 7.21
N LYS A 286 3.62 -14.88 6.34
CA LYS A 286 3.26 -13.66 5.61
C LYS A 286 2.56 -12.65 6.53
N PRO A 287 2.69 -11.34 6.26
CA PRO A 287 1.83 -10.33 6.87
C PRO A 287 0.35 -10.66 6.63
N GLY A 288 -0.49 -10.49 7.65
CA GLY A 288 -1.92 -10.80 7.58
C GLY A 288 -2.64 -10.01 6.48
N ASP A 289 -2.25 -8.75 6.27
CA ASP A 289 -2.74 -7.92 5.17
C ASP A 289 -2.53 -8.52 3.79
N ILE A 290 -1.33 -9.08 3.56
CA ILE A 290 -0.96 -9.73 2.29
C ILE A 290 -1.71 -11.06 2.17
N ALA A 291 -1.84 -11.79 3.27
CA ALA A 291 -2.57 -13.05 3.29
C ALA A 291 -4.07 -12.86 3.00
N LEU A 292 -4.69 -11.80 3.52
CA LEU A 292 -6.10 -11.46 3.31
C LEU A 292 -6.37 -10.90 1.92
N PHE A 293 -5.64 -9.83 1.54
CA PHE A 293 -5.96 -9.04 0.34
C PHE A 293 -5.14 -9.41 -0.90
N GLY A 294 -4.15 -10.31 -0.75
CA GLY A 294 -3.25 -10.73 -1.80
C GLY A 294 -2.24 -9.66 -2.21
N ARG A 295 -1.35 -10.05 -3.12
CA ARG A 295 -0.32 -9.20 -3.69
C ARG A 295 -0.03 -9.58 -5.14
N MET A 296 0.03 -8.58 -6.01
CA MET A 296 0.50 -8.73 -7.38
C MET A 296 1.82 -8.00 -7.55
N MET A 297 2.80 -8.68 -8.16
CA MET A 297 4.08 -8.07 -8.58
C MET A 297 4.37 -8.49 -10.02
N ALA A 298 4.25 -7.53 -10.94
CA ALA A 298 4.33 -7.81 -12.38
C ALA A 298 5.69 -8.41 -12.81
N ASN A 299 6.78 -7.99 -12.16
CA ASN A 299 8.13 -8.44 -12.48
C ASN A 299 8.58 -9.66 -11.67
N LEU A 300 7.83 -10.03 -10.62
CA LEU A 300 8.06 -11.21 -9.79
C LEU A 300 6.77 -12.05 -9.69
N PRO A 301 6.34 -12.71 -10.78
CA PRO A 301 5.09 -13.48 -10.78
C PRO A 301 5.09 -14.62 -9.75
N ASN A 302 6.26 -15.18 -9.43
CA ASN A 302 6.41 -16.23 -8.42
C ASN A 302 6.24 -15.73 -6.98
N ALA A 303 6.20 -14.42 -6.77
CA ALA A 303 5.94 -13.79 -5.47
C ALA A 303 4.50 -13.22 -5.38
N LYS A 304 3.65 -13.57 -6.35
CA LYS A 304 2.21 -13.32 -6.31
C LYS A 304 1.61 -14.09 -5.13
N VAL A 305 0.72 -13.41 -4.40
CA VAL A 305 -0.08 -14.02 -3.34
C VAL A 305 -1.54 -13.85 -3.73
N ASP A 306 -2.24 -14.97 -3.86
CA ASP A 306 -3.68 -14.95 -4.10
C ASP A 306 -4.41 -14.57 -2.80
N ALA A 307 -5.40 -13.68 -2.91
CA ALA A 307 -6.13 -13.18 -1.75
C ALA A 307 -7.02 -14.28 -1.15
N SER A 308 -7.10 -14.37 0.18
CA SER A 308 -8.11 -15.21 0.84
C SER A 308 -9.47 -14.53 0.96
N VAL A 309 -9.54 -13.21 0.78
CA VAL A 309 -10.77 -12.42 0.92
C VAL A 309 -11.30 -11.92 -0.42
N GLN A 310 -12.60 -12.14 -0.63
CA GLN A 310 -13.36 -11.54 -1.73
C GLN A 310 -14.29 -10.46 -1.14
N VAL A 311 -14.29 -9.26 -1.72
CA VAL A 311 -15.15 -8.14 -1.27
C VAL A 311 -15.94 -7.65 -2.47
N ALA A 312 -17.26 -7.72 -2.38
CA ALA A 312 -18.15 -7.21 -3.43
C ALA A 312 -18.21 -5.68 -3.42
N HIS A 313 -18.62 -5.09 -4.55
CA HIS A 313 -19.11 -3.71 -4.54
C HIS A 313 -20.34 -3.64 -3.65
N ALA A 314 -20.40 -2.67 -2.74
CA ALA A 314 -21.64 -2.43 -2.00
C ALA A 314 -22.57 -1.63 -2.89
N ILE A 315 -23.81 -2.09 -3.02
CA ILE A 315 -24.83 -1.44 -3.85
C ILE A 315 -26.05 -1.10 -3.00
N SER A 316 -26.75 -0.02 -3.36
CA SER A 316 -27.98 0.34 -2.63
C SER A 316 -29.10 -0.68 -2.87
N VAL A 317 -29.79 -1.08 -1.80
CA VAL A 317 -30.97 -1.94 -1.87
C VAL A 317 -32.19 -1.18 -2.36
N ASN A 318 -32.20 0.14 -2.20
CA ASN A 318 -33.17 1.06 -2.81
C ASN A 318 -32.70 1.59 -4.16
N LYS A 319 -33.64 2.16 -4.92
CA LYS A 319 -33.33 2.90 -6.15
C LYS A 319 -32.56 4.17 -5.76
N LEU A 320 -31.49 4.47 -6.51
CA LEU A 320 -30.71 5.68 -6.35
C LEU A 320 -31.56 6.91 -6.69
N GLN A 321 -31.58 7.86 -5.79
CA GLN A 321 -31.98 9.24 -6.04
C GLN A 321 -30.73 10.08 -5.81
N GLN A 322 -30.20 10.63 -6.90
CA GLN A 322 -29.02 11.48 -6.87
C GLN A 322 -29.48 12.92 -6.66
N GLU A 323 -28.92 13.57 -5.66
CA GLU A 323 -29.20 14.96 -5.31
C GLU A 323 -27.92 15.79 -5.50
N PHE A 324 -28.10 17.11 -5.56
CA PHE A 324 -27.04 18.08 -5.79
C PHE A 324 -27.16 19.21 -4.77
N ASP A 325 -26.04 19.57 -4.17
CA ASP A 325 -25.91 20.69 -3.25
C ASP A 325 -25.22 21.85 -3.96
N PHE A 326 -25.87 23.00 -4.03
CA PHE A 326 -25.30 24.23 -4.56
C PHE A 326 -24.78 25.07 -3.40
N PHE A 327 -23.47 25.29 -3.36
CA PHE A 327 -22.82 26.03 -2.28
C PHE A 327 -22.05 27.23 -2.81
N THR A 328 -21.91 28.24 -1.97
CA THR A 328 -21.08 29.42 -2.22
C THR A 328 -20.02 29.54 -1.14
N ALA A 329 -18.84 30.03 -1.50
CA ALA A 329 -17.86 30.49 -0.52
C ALA A 329 -17.93 32.02 -0.48
N VAL A 330 -18.34 32.54 0.67
CA VAL A 330 -18.45 33.99 0.90
C VAL A 330 -17.07 34.54 1.24
N GLU A 331 -16.73 35.66 0.63
CA GLU A 331 -15.53 36.44 0.88
C GLU A 331 -15.83 37.49 1.96
N ASP A 332 -15.17 37.36 3.11
CA ASP A 332 -15.40 38.22 4.27
C ASP A 332 -14.87 39.67 4.08
N LEU A 333 -13.99 39.90 3.10
CA LEU A 333 -13.36 41.20 2.80
C LEU A 333 -13.87 41.84 1.50
N ALA A 334 -15.07 41.45 1.05
CA ALA A 334 -15.66 41.98 -0.17
C ALA A 334 -16.03 43.48 -0.07
N GLU A 335 -16.02 44.17 -1.22
CA GLU A 335 -16.45 45.57 -1.32
C GLU A 335 -17.92 45.76 -0.85
N PRO A 336 -18.28 46.90 -0.22
CA PRO A 336 -19.57 47.10 0.44
C PRO A 336 -20.81 46.94 -0.44
N ASP A 337 -20.68 47.14 -1.75
CA ASP A 337 -21.76 47.00 -2.74
C ASP A 337 -21.80 45.62 -3.43
N SER A 338 -20.94 44.69 -3.03
CA SER A 338 -20.87 43.33 -3.57
C SER A 338 -21.54 42.33 -2.62
N LEU A 339 -22.25 41.34 -3.18
CA LEU A 339 -22.83 40.21 -2.43
C LEU A 339 -21.77 39.26 -1.84
N GLY A 340 -20.48 39.53 -2.05
CA GLY A 340 -19.37 38.82 -1.43
C GLY A 340 -19.24 37.35 -1.82
N SER A 341 -19.82 36.88 -2.93
CA SER A 341 -19.65 35.48 -3.36
C SER A 341 -18.31 35.31 -4.10
N GLY A 342 -17.28 34.82 -3.40
CA GLY A 342 -15.95 34.55 -3.96
C GLY A 342 -15.86 33.27 -4.79
N HIS A 343 -16.75 32.29 -4.55
CA HIS A 343 -16.83 31.06 -5.34
C HIS A 343 -18.24 30.45 -5.30
N MET A 344 -18.63 29.74 -6.36
CA MET A 344 -19.83 28.91 -6.40
C MET A 344 -19.45 27.52 -6.93
N GLY A 345 -20.01 26.48 -6.31
CA GLY A 345 -19.78 25.10 -6.68
C GLY A 345 -21.02 24.24 -6.50
N GLU A 346 -20.94 23.04 -7.06
CA GLU A 346 -21.98 22.01 -6.96
C GLU A 346 -21.35 20.72 -6.46
N THR A 347 -22.02 20.00 -5.57
CA THR A 347 -21.59 18.67 -5.11
C THR A 347 -22.74 17.68 -5.11
N GLY A 348 -22.57 16.59 -5.85
CA GLY A 348 -23.52 15.48 -5.82
C GLY A 348 -23.45 14.70 -4.51
N TYR A 349 -24.61 14.33 -3.96
CA TYR A 349 -24.74 13.43 -2.81
C TYR A 349 -25.95 12.51 -2.96
N ASN A 350 -26.04 11.48 -2.13
CA ASN A 350 -27.26 10.69 -2.00
C ASN A 350 -27.40 10.13 -0.58
N SER A 351 -28.61 9.71 -0.24
CA SER A 351 -28.90 8.92 0.95
C SER A 351 -29.37 7.54 0.50
N SER A 352 -28.76 6.48 1.01
CA SER A 352 -29.07 5.11 0.57
C SER A 352 -28.73 4.07 1.62
N THR A 353 -29.46 2.95 1.54
CA THR A 353 -29.15 1.74 2.30
C THR A 353 -28.39 0.78 1.43
N TYR A 354 -27.20 0.39 1.85
CA TYR A 354 -26.30 -0.46 1.10
C TYR A 354 -26.34 -1.89 1.62
N TYR A 355 -26.35 -2.83 0.68
CA TYR A 355 -25.98 -4.22 0.93
C TYR A 355 -24.46 -4.36 0.70
N ARG A 356 -23.74 -4.83 1.72
CA ARG A 356 -22.31 -5.11 1.66
C ARG A 356 -22.09 -6.60 1.88
N PHE A 357 -21.16 -7.17 1.12
CA PHE A 357 -20.87 -8.60 1.15
C PHE A 357 -19.38 -8.87 1.02
N THR A 358 -18.87 -9.78 1.86
CA THR A 358 -17.52 -10.31 1.76
C THR A 358 -17.49 -11.79 2.09
N THR A 359 -16.50 -12.48 1.55
CA THR A 359 -16.20 -13.88 1.85
C THR A 359 -14.73 -14.01 2.22
N LEU A 360 -14.41 -14.88 3.18
CA LEU A 360 -13.07 -15.24 3.58
C LEU A 360 -12.91 -16.75 3.48
N ASP A 361 -11.93 -17.18 2.69
CA ASP A 361 -11.52 -18.58 2.56
C ASP A 361 -10.50 -18.92 3.66
N THR A 362 -10.91 -19.78 4.60
CA THR A 362 -10.10 -20.13 5.76
C THR A 362 -8.88 -20.97 5.38
N GLU A 363 -9.00 -21.79 4.34
CA GLU A 363 -7.92 -22.67 3.88
C GLU A 363 -6.87 -21.86 3.12
N GLN A 364 -7.32 -20.96 2.23
CA GLN A 364 -6.42 -20.03 1.54
C GLN A 364 -5.71 -19.11 2.55
N LEU A 365 -6.40 -18.66 3.61
CA LEU A 365 -5.78 -17.83 4.65
C LEU A 365 -4.67 -18.61 5.38
N LYS A 366 -4.95 -19.83 5.84
CA LYS A 366 -3.94 -20.70 6.48
C LYS A 366 -2.74 -20.96 5.56
N GLN A 367 -2.99 -21.28 4.29
CA GLN A 367 -1.93 -21.48 3.30
C GLN A 367 -1.08 -20.22 3.08
N ASN A 368 -1.72 -19.05 3.04
CA ASN A 368 -1.03 -17.78 2.84
C ASN A 368 -0.14 -17.42 4.02
N LEU A 369 -0.65 -17.58 5.25
CA LEU A 369 0.09 -17.31 6.48
C LEU A 369 1.25 -18.27 6.67
N GLY A 370 1.09 -19.54 6.31
CA GLY A 370 2.12 -20.58 6.47
C GLY A 370 2.19 -21.16 7.89
N ASN A 371 1.38 -20.65 8.83
CA ASN A 371 1.14 -21.21 10.16
C ASN A 371 -0.35 -21.11 10.52
N GLU A 372 -0.85 -22.01 11.36
CA GLU A 372 -2.27 -22.03 11.74
C GLU A 372 -2.58 -21.13 12.94
N ASP A 373 -1.62 -20.94 13.84
CA ASP A 373 -1.77 -20.34 15.18
C ASP A 373 -2.41 -18.94 15.21
N ASN A 374 -2.35 -18.18 14.11
CA ASN A 374 -2.89 -16.81 14.02
C ASN A 374 -4.07 -16.67 13.03
N ALA A 375 -4.48 -17.75 12.34
CA ALA A 375 -5.45 -17.66 11.27
C ALA A 375 -6.85 -17.23 11.76
N ALA A 376 -7.34 -17.83 12.85
CA ALA A 376 -8.62 -17.44 13.45
C ALA A 376 -8.61 -15.99 13.97
N THR A 377 -7.54 -15.57 14.67
CA THR A 377 -7.41 -14.20 15.19
C THR A 377 -7.38 -13.15 14.08
N ILE A 378 -6.63 -13.42 12.99
CA ILE A 378 -6.57 -12.54 11.82
C ILE A 378 -7.93 -12.46 11.11
N ALA A 379 -8.63 -13.59 10.98
CA ALA A 379 -9.97 -13.62 10.41
C ALA A 379 -10.98 -12.85 11.27
N HIS A 380 -10.88 -12.95 12.60
CA HIS A 380 -11.71 -12.20 13.53
C HIS A 380 -11.46 -10.70 13.43
N ALA A 381 -10.20 -10.26 13.49
CA ALA A 381 -9.83 -8.86 13.30
C ALA A 381 -10.32 -8.30 11.96
N PHE A 382 -10.23 -9.09 10.89
CA PHE A 382 -10.78 -8.73 9.58
C PHE A 382 -12.30 -8.58 9.61
N ALA A 383 -13.02 -9.52 10.23
CA ALA A 383 -14.47 -9.50 10.32
C ALA A 383 -14.98 -8.27 11.07
N GLU A 384 -14.40 -7.96 12.24
CA GLU A 384 -14.69 -6.75 13.02
C GLU A 384 -14.41 -5.48 12.20
N ALA A 385 -13.23 -5.42 11.59
CA ALA A 385 -12.84 -4.29 10.75
C ALA A 385 -13.78 -4.09 9.57
N PHE A 386 -14.22 -5.16 8.90
CA PHE A 386 -15.15 -5.07 7.78
C PHE A 386 -16.51 -4.56 8.23
N VAL A 387 -17.05 -5.08 9.34
CA VAL A 387 -18.35 -4.65 9.87
C VAL A 387 -18.34 -3.15 10.21
N ARG A 388 -17.25 -2.66 10.80
CA ARG A 388 -17.15 -1.28 11.32
C ARG A 388 -16.56 -0.28 10.32
N ALA A 389 -15.96 -0.73 9.24
CA ALA A 389 -15.38 0.14 8.22
C ALA A 389 -16.43 1.07 7.58
N ILE A 390 -16.23 2.38 7.76
CA ILE A 390 -17.02 3.45 7.13
C ILE A 390 -16.11 4.26 6.19
N PRO A 391 -16.44 4.39 4.89
CA PRO A 391 -15.67 5.20 3.95
C PRO A 391 -15.45 6.65 4.40
N THR A 392 -14.28 7.20 4.11
CA THR A 392 -13.86 8.54 4.54
C THR A 392 -14.09 9.65 3.49
N GLY A 393 -14.65 9.31 2.33
CA GLY A 393 -14.92 10.28 1.27
C GLY A 393 -15.91 11.36 1.70
N HIS A 394 -15.52 12.63 1.56
CA HIS A 394 -16.32 13.82 1.94
C HIS A 394 -16.91 13.78 3.37
N GLN A 395 -16.33 13.00 4.29
CA GLN A 395 -16.87 12.89 5.64
C GLN A 395 -16.88 14.24 6.38
N ASN A 396 -15.87 15.09 6.21
CA ASN A 396 -15.83 16.39 6.89
C ASN A 396 -16.99 17.32 6.49
N GLY A 397 -17.56 17.16 5.29
CA GLY A 397 -18.70 17.97 4.83
C GLY A 397 -20.06 17.35 5.14
N PHE A 398 -20.14 16.03 5.37
CA PHE A 398 -21.41 15.30 5.50
C PHE A 398 -21.61 14.53 6.82
N ALA A 399 -20.54 14.25 7.56
CA ALA A 399 -20.54 13.50 8.84
C ALA A 399 -21.35 12.20 8.81
N ALA A 400 -21.23 11.42 7.73
CA ALA A 400 -21.95 10.19 7.48
C ALA A 400 -21.36 8.98 8.23
N HIS A 401 -21.37 9.07 9.57
CA HIS A 401 -20.92 8.02 10.48
C HIS A 401 -22.12 7.19 10.96
N SER A 402 -22.41 6.09 10.27
CA SER A 402 -23.53 5.20 10.63
C SER A 402 -23.05 3.76 10.69
N LEU A 403 -23.40 3.04 11.76
CA LEU A 403 -23.10 1.61 11.91
C LEU A 403 -24.13 0.74 11.17
N PRO A 404 -23.78 -0.52 10.84
CA PRO A 404 -24.72 -1.49 10.31
C PRO A 404 -26.04 -1.59 11.10
N ALA A 405 -27.14 -1.66 10.37
CA ALA A 405 -28.47 -1.87 10.92
C ALA A 405 -28.77 -3.38 11.11
N ALA A 406 -28.19 -4.22 10.25
CA ALA A 406 -28.17 -5.67 10.40
C ALA A 406 -26.86 -6.26 9.87
N VAL A 407 -26.35 -7.29 10.55
CA VAL A 407 -25.17 -8.07 10.19
C VAL A 407 -25.53 -9.54 10.28
N MET A 408 -25.30 -10.29 9.21
CA MET A 408 -25.47 -11.73 9.17
C MET A 408 -24.15 -12.39 8.82
N ALA A 409 -23.79 -13.42 9.56
CA ALA A 409 -22.60 -14.23 9.30
C ALA A 409 -23.01 -15.66 9.00
N VAL A 410 -22.37 -16.26 7.99
CA VAL A 410 -22.60 -17.65 7.60
C VAL A 410 -21.26 -18.33 7.40
N VAL A 411 -21.10 -19.54 7.95
CA VAL A 411 -19.96 -20.39 7.66
C VAL A 411 -20.45 -21.56 6.83
N ARG A 412 -19.80 -21.82 5.70
CA ARG A 412 -20.16 -22.95 4.84
C ARG A 412 -18.97 -23.71 4.29
N LYS A 413 -19.23 -24.97 3.94
CA LYS A 413 -18.34 -25.84 3.17
C LYS A 413 -18.57 -25.62 1.68
N GLY A 414 -17.50 -25.37 0.91
CA GLY A 414 -17.59 -25.22 -0.54
C GLY A 414 -17.77 -23.77 -0.99
N GLN A 415 -18.68 -23.53 -1.94
CA GLN A 415 -18.80 -22.25 -2.64
C GLN A 415 -19.54 -21.20 -1.80
N PRO A 416 -19.03 -19.94 -1.72
CA PRO A 416 -19.74 -18.86 -1.06
C PRO A 416 -20.93 -18.34 -1.89
N VAL A 417 -21.96 -17.83 -1.21
CA VAL A 417 -23.22 -17.37 -1.80
C VAL A 417 -23.51 -15.93 -1.38
N SER A 418 -23.71 -15.04 -2.36
CA SER A 418 -24.20 -13.68 -2.10
C SER A 418 -25.72 -13.66 -2.07
N LEU A 419 -26.31 -12.90 -1.15
CA LEU A 419 -27.76 -12.65 -1.07
C LEU A 419 -28.19 -11.36 -1.78
N VAL A 420 -27.37 -10.87 -2.73
CA VAL A 420 -27.63 -9.60 -3.43
C VAL A 420 -28.95 -9.63 -4.23
N ASP A 421 -29.35 -10.82 -4.70
CA ASP A 421 -30.55 -11.01 -5.52
C ASP A 421 -31.86 -10.76 -4.74
N ALA A 422 -31.82 -10.81 -3.40
CA ALA A 422 -32.90 -10.31 -2.54
C ALA A 422 -33.30 -8.85 -2.87
N PHE A 423 -32.37 -8.10 -3.47
CA PHE A 423 -32.52 -6.68 -3.79
C PHE A 423 -32.56 -6.40 -5.29
N GLU A 424 -32.71 -7.42 -6.15
CA GLU A 424 -32.87 -7.24 -7.60
C GLU A 424 -33.97 -6.20 -7.88
N ASN A 425 -35.14 -6.44 -7.29
CA ASN A 425 -36.22 -5.47 -7.22
C ASN A 425 -35.96 -4.45 -6.09
N PRO A 426 -35.89 -3.13 -6.40
CA PRO A 426 -35.58 -2.10 -5.42
C PRO A 426 -36.51 -2.12 -4.21
N VAL A 427 -35.93 -1.96 -3.03
CA VAL A 427 -36.65 -1.80 -1.78
C VAL A 427 -37.09 -0.35 -1.62
N ALA A 428 -38.31 -0.15 -1.15
CA ALA A 428 -38.88 1.16 -0.84
C ALA A 428 -39.71 1.08 0.46
N PRO A 429 -39.91 2.21 1.17
CA PRO A 429 -40.90 2.28 2.24
C PRO A 429 -42.29 1.96 1.67
N LYS A 430 -42.98 0.99 2.28
CA LYS A 430 -44.30 0.52 1.83
C LYS A 430 -45.02 -0.17 2.99
N ALA A 431 -46.35 -0.14 2.97
CA ALA A 431 -47.21 -0.84 3.93
C ALA A 431 -46.92 -0.43 5.40
N GLY A 432 -46.62 0.85 5.63
CA GLY A 432 -46.29 1.37 6.97
C GLY A 432 -44.90 1.00 7.48
N LYS A 433 -44.13 0.20 6.73
CA LYS A 433 -42.76 -0.20 7.07
C LYS A 433 -41.74 0.70 6.39
N SER A 434 -40.66 0.98 7.10
CA SER A 434 -39.49 1.68 6.58
C SER A 434 -38.75 0.85 5.52
N LEU A 435 -37.86 1.53 4.79
CA LEU A 435 -36.99 0.89 3.82
C LEU A 435 -36.13 -0.22 4.46
N LEU A 436 -35.57 0.02 5.64
CA LEU A 436 -34.74 -0.95 6.36
C LEU A 436 -35.54 -2.17 6.83
N GLU A 437 -36.75 -1.97 7.38
CA GLU A 437 -37.64 -3.07 7.78
C GLU A 437 -37.97 -3.97 6.58
N ASN A 438 -38.32 -3.37 5.44
CA ASN A 438 -38.58 -4.11 4.21
C ASN A 438 -37.32 -4.78 3.64
N ALA A 439 -36.13 -4.20 3.83
CA ALA A 439 -34.87 -4.79 3.37
C ALA A 439 -34.49 -6.02 4.20
N VAL A 440 -34.71 -5.99 5.51
CA VAL A 440 -34.47 -7.14 6.40
C VAL A 440 -35.44 -8.28 6.09
N SER A 441 -36.73 -7.99 5.93
CA SER A 441 -37.74 -8.98 5.50
C SER A 441 -37.34 -9.67 4.20
N LYS A 442 -36.94 -8.89 3.18
CA LYS A 442 -36.50 -9.44 1.89
C LYS A 442 -35.23 -10.29 1.98
N LEU A 443 -34.26 -9.91 2.81
CA LEU A 443 -33.06 -10.71 3.04
C LEU A 443 -33.43 -12.07 3.65
N ASP A 444 -34.32 -12.06 4.65
CA ASP A 444 -34.79 -13.24 5.36
C ASP A 444 -35.60 -14.19 4.47
N GLU A 445 -36.57 -13.65 3.72
CA GLU A 445 -37.36 -14.38 2.74
C GLU A 445 -36.46 -15.01 1.66
N HIS A 446 -35.51 -14.26 1.13
CA HIS A 446 -34.59 -14.76 0.11
C HIS A 446 -33.67 -15.87 0.66
N TRP A 447 -33.21 -15.75 1.90
CA TRP A 447 -32.48 -16.84 2.57
C TRP A 447 -33.35 -18.10 2.64
N ALA A 448 -34.62 -17.97 3.03
CA ALA A 448 -35.55 -19.09 3.15
C ALA A 448 -35.81 -19.76 1.80
N GLU A 449 -35.99 -18.99 0.73
CA GLU A 449 -36.15 -19.50 -0.64
C GLU A 449 -34.93 -20.29 -1.08
N LEU A 450 -33.72 -19.73 -0.93
CA LEU A 450 -32.48 -20.43 -1.28
C LEU A 450 -32.28 -21.69 -0.44
N SER A 451 -32.59 -21.63 0.84
CA SER A 451 -32.48 -22.76 1.76
C SER A 451 -33.47 -23.87 1.41
N LYS A 452 -34.66 -23.52 0.93
CA LYS A 452 -35.65 -24.49 0.41
C LYS A 452 -35.21 -25.08 -0.93
N MET A 453 -34.62 -24.28 -1.81
CA MET A 453 -34.20 -24.71 -3.16
C MET A 453 -32.95 -25.59 -3.15
N TYR A 454 -31.92 -25.17 -2.43
CA TYR A 454 -30.59 -25.80 -2.44
C TYR A 454 -30.29 -26.63 -1.19
N GLY A 455 -31.06 -26.43 -0.12
CA GLY A 455 -30.78 -27.02 1.19
C GLY A 455 -29.65 -26.31 1.92
N GLU A 456 -29.53 -26.57 3.22
CA GLU A 456 -28.50 -25.99 4.09
C GLU A 456 -27.39 -26.99 4.46
N LYS A 457 -27.24 -28.11 3.74
CA LYS A 457 -26.27 -29.18 4.09
C LYS A 457 -24.82 -28.70 4.19
N THR A 458 -24.48 -27.67 3.43
CA THR A 458 -23.13 -27.07 3.44
C THR A 458 -22.96 -25.99 4.49
N VAL A 459 -24.05 -25.49 5.07
CA VAL A 459 -24.02 -24.45 6.11
C VAL A 459 -23.65 -25.10 7.44
N VAL A 460 -22.54 -24.66 8.01
CA VAL A 460 -22.00 -25.11 9.30
C VAL A 460 -22.49 -24.19 10.41
N PHE A 461 -22.59 -22.90 10.13
CA PHE A 461 -23.09 -21.88 11.05
C PHE A 461 -23.86 -20.82 10.26
N LYS A 462 -24.91 -20.28 10.89
CA LYS A 462 -25.58 -19.06 10.45
C LYS A 462 -26.04 -18.30 11.68
N GLY A 463 -25.93 -16.98 11.64
CA GLY A 463 -26.44 -16.11 12.68
C GLY A 463 -26.69 -14.71 12.14
N ILE A 464 -27.58 -13.97 12.80
CA ILE A 464 -27.90 -12.59 12.43
C ILE A 464 -28.03 -11.72 13.67
N VAL A 465 -27.61 -10.48 13.57
CA VAL A 465 -27.83 -9.42 14.55
C VAL A 465 -28.50 -8.28 13.82
N ALA A 466 -29.60 -7.77 14.35
CA ALA A 466 -30.27 -6.60 13.83
C ALA A 466 -30.68 -5.67 14.97
N ARG A 467 -30.92 -4.38 14.66
CA ARG A 467 -31.55 -3.48 15.64
C ARG A 467 -32.90 -4.09 16.08
N ALA A 468 -33.26 -3.95 17.36
CA ALA A 468 -34.44 -4.61 17.94
C ALA A 468 -35.75 -4.45 17.14
N GLN A 469 -36.01 -3.28 16.57
CA GLN A 469 -37.20 -3.06 15.73
C GLN A 469 -37.13 -3.83 14.40
N LEU A 470 -35.93 -3.95 13.82
CA LEU A 470 -35.71 -4.65 12.55
C LEU A 470 -35.73 -6.16 12.73
N ALA A 471 -35.26 -6.67 13.87
CA ALA A 471 -35.30 -8.09 14.21
C ALA A 471 -36.74 -8.65 14.22
N GLN A 472 -37.74 -7.82 14.54
CA GLN A 472 -39.16 -8.19 14.46
C GLN A 472 -39.64 -8.52 13.04
N GLN A 473 -38.87 -8.18 12.02
CA GLN A 473 -39.16 -8.52 10.62
C GLN A 473 -38.55 -9.86 10.20
N LEU A 474 -37.81 -10.53 11.08
CA LEU A 474 -37.26 -11.86 10.82
C LEU A 474 -38.31 -12.92 11.16
N GLU A 475 -38.54 -13.84 10.23
CA GLU A 475 -39.37 -15.03 10.42
C GLU A 475 -38.50 -16.29 10.39
N TYR A 476 -37.61 -16.42 9.40
CA TYR A 476 -36.84 -17.64 9.16
C TYR A 476 -35.48 -17.65 9.87
N LEU A 477 -34.84 -16.48 10.01
CA LEU A 477 -33.58 -16.29 10.72
C LEU A 477 -33.77 -15.88 12.19
N ALA A 478 -35.01 -15.67 12.66
CA ALA A 478 -35.28 -15.27 14.04
C ALA A 478 -34.72 -16.26 15.07
N ALA A 479 -34.77 -17.57 14.78
CA ALA A 479 -34.24 -18.61 15.67
C ALA A 479 -32.70 -18.61 15.80
N VAL A 480 -32.00 -17.90 14.91
CA VAL A 480 -30.54 -17.77 14.92
C VAL A 480 -30.08 -16.33 15.18
N GLU A 481 -30.98 -15.50 15.74
CA GLU A 481 -30.62 -14.17 16.20
C GLU A 481 -29.58 -14.25 17.32
N LYS A 482 -28.57 -13.38 17.24
CA LYS A 482 -27.52 -13.21 18.25
C LYS A 482 -27.71 -11.87 18.95
N PRO A 483 -27.33 -11.76 20.24
CA PRO A 483 -27.59 -10.54 21.01
C PRO A 483 -26.65 -9.39 20.63
N SER A 484 -25.47 -9.68 20.06
CA SER A 484 -24.48 -8.67 19.69
C SER A 484 -23.65 -9.11 18.48
N VAL A 485 -23.06 -8.12 17.80
CA VAL A 485 -22.11 -8.37 16.70
C VAL A 485 -20.90 -9.15 17.19
N GLU A 486 -20.42 -8.87 18.40
CA GLU A 486 -19.28 -9.57 18.99
C GLU A 486 -19.55 -11.07 19.16
N GLU A 487 -20.70 -11.44 19.73
CA GLU A 487 -21.09 -12.85 19.86
C GLU A 487 -21.31 -13.51 18.50
N LEU A 488 -21.93 -12.79 17.55
CA LEU A 488 -22.13 -13.29 16.19
C LEU A 488 -20.79 -13.63 15.52
N LEU A 489 -19.83 -12.72 15.59
CA LEU A 489 -18.52 -12.90 14.95
C LEU A 489 -17.71 -13.97 15.66
N LYS A 490 -17.72 -14.01 16.99
CA LYS A 490 -17.07 -15.06 17.77
C LYS A 490 -17.56 -16.45 17.36
N ASP A 491 -18.88 -16.68 17.40
CA ASP A 491 -19.45 -17.98 17.04
C ASP A 491 -19.20 -18.37 15.58
N ALA A 492 -19.21 -17.38 14.67
CA ALA A 492 -18.87 -17.59 13.28
C ALA A 492 -17.39 -17.98 13.10
N ILE A 493 -16.47 -17.35 13.82
CA ILE A 493 -15.04 -17.67 13.77
C ILE A 493 -14.79 -19.06 14.35
N ASP A 494 -15.40 -19.41 15.47
CA ASP A 494 -15.30 -20.74 16.09
C ASP A 494 -15.80 -21.85 15.13
N ALA A 495 -16.87 -21.58 14.39
CA ALA A 495 -17.38 -22.49 13.37
C ALA A 495 -16.50 -22.56 12.11
N ALA A 496 -15.84 -21.45 11.74
CA ALA A 496 -14.96 -21.37 10.59
C ALA A 496 -13.59 -22.06 10.83
N PHE A 497 -13.14 -22.11 12.08
CA PHE A 497 -11.89 -22.72 12.53
C PHE A 497 -12.16 -23.82 13.57
N PRO A 498 -12.73 -24.97 13.17
CA PRO A 498 -13.07 -26.05 14.10
C PRO A 498 -11.80 -26.63 14.74
N GLY A 499 -11.76 -26.67 16.08
CA GLY A 499 -10.60 -27.13 16.86
C GLY A 499 -9.90 -26.03 17.65
N GLY A 500 -10.29 -24.76 17.47
CA GLY A 500 -9.55 -23.62 18.01
C GLY A 500 -8.22 -23.43 17.28
N ASN A 501 -7.50 -22.36 17.63
CA ASN A 501 -6.08 -22.25 17.36
C ASN A 501 -5.32 -22.92 18.51
#